data_AF-A0A8K1D6W1-F1
#
_entry.id   AF-A0A8K1D6W1-F1
#
_cell.length_a   1.000
_cell.length_b   1.000
_cell.length_c   1.000
_cell.angle_alpha   90.00
_cell.angle_beta   90.00
_cell.angle_gamma   90.00
#
_symmetry.space_group_name_H-M   'P 1'
#
loop_
_entity.id
_entity.type
_entity.pdbx_description
1 polymer ?
#
loop_
_entity_poly.entity_id
_entity_poly.type
_entity_poly.pdbx_seq_one_letter_code
_entity_poly.pdbx_strand_id
1 'polypeptide(L)'
;MAVQDPRPNHTIYINNLNEKIKKDELKKSLYAIFSQFGQILDILVSRSLRMRGQAFVIFKEMSSATNALRSMQGFPFYDKPM
;
A
#
# COMPACT_ATOMS: atom_id res chain seq x y z
N MET A 1 -7.36 -11.18 19.02
CA MET A 1 -7.05 -11.87 17.74
C MET A 1 -5.61 -11.49 17.40
N ALA A 2 -4.67 -12.43 17.44
CA ALA A 2 -3.28 -12.13 17.13
C ALA A 2 -3.20 -11.78 15.64
N VAL A 3 -2.82 -10.53 15.34
CA VAL A 3 -2.42 -10.13 13.99
C VAL A 3 -1.17 -10.97 13.72
N GLN A 4 -1.27 -11.98 12.85
CA GLN A 4 -0.09 -12.76 12.45
C GLN A 4 0.92 -11.75 11.89
N ASP A 5 2.09 -11.64 12.51
CA ASP A 5 3.17 -10.80 11.99
C ASP A 5 3.51 -11.35 10.59
N PRO A 6 3.17 -10.62 9.52
CA PRO A 6 3.32 -11.16 8.18
C PRO A 6 4.82 -11.41 7.96
N ARG A 7 5.13 -12.59 7.40
CA ARG A 7 6.51 -12.91 7.01
C ARG A 7 7.05 -11.73 6.17
N PRO A 8 8.22 -11.17 6.53
CA PRO A 8 8.78 -10.04 5.81
C PRO A 8 8.86 -10.31 4.31
N ASN A 9 8.38 -9.35 3.52
CA ASN A 9 8.35 -9.40 2.07
C ASN A 9 8.69 -8.02 1.52
N HIS A 10 9.26 -7.96 0.32
CA HIS A 10 9.52 -6.71 -0.39
C HIS A 10 8.21 -6.02 -0.81
N THR A 11 7.13 -6.79 -0.93
CA THR A 11 5.83 -6.29 -1.36
C THR A 11 4.87 -6.17 -0.18
N ILE A 12 4.30 -4.99 0.01
CA ILE A 12 3.17 -4.79 0.93
C ILE A 12 1.86 -4.83 0.16
N TYR A 13 0.85 -5.41 0.78
CA TYR A 13 -0.53 -5.41 0.30
C TYR A 13 -1.33 -4.40 1.12
N ILE A 14 -2.06 -3.54 0.42
CA ILE A 14 -2.90 -2.50 1.00
C ILE A 14 -4.34 -2.75 0.55
N ASN A 15 -5.26 -2.81 1.49
CA ASN A 15 -6.68 -2.98 1.21
C ASN A 15 -7.47 -1.77 1.73
N ASN A 16 -8.80 -1.85 1.62
CA ASN A 16 -9.72 -0.82 2.10
C ASN A 16 -9.52 0.58 1.47
N LEU A 17 -8.83 0.68 0.33
CA LEU A 17 -8.63 1.95 -0.36
C LEU A 17 -9.96 2.51 -0.91
N ASN A 18 -10.00 3.82 -1.12
CA ASN A 18 -11.19 4.48 -1.67
C ASN A 18 -11.36 4.14 -3.16
N GLU A 19 -12.42 3.38 -3.47
CA GLU A 19 -12.71 2.91 -4.83
C GLU A 19 -13.13 4.03 -5.81
N LYS A 20 -13.42 5.24 -5.33
CA LYS A 20 -13.78 6.36 -6.20
C LYS A 20 -12.56 6.98 -6.90
N ILE A 21 -11.36 6.85 -6.31
CA ILE A 21 -10.13 7.51 -6.79
C ILE A 21 -9.57 6.85 -8.04
N LYS A 22 -9.32 7.64 -9.10
CA LYS A 22 -8.81 7.15 -10.39
C LYS A 22 -7.47 6.43 -10.20
N LYS A 23 -7.20 5.42 -11.05
CA LYS A 23 -6.01 4.56 -10.96
C LYS A 23 -4.70 5.36 -10.89
N ASP A 24 -4.53 6.34 -11.77
CA ASP A 24 -3.27 7.11 -11.85
C ASP A 24 -3.09 8.04 -10.65
N GLU A 25 -4.18 8.62 -10.15
CA GLU A 25 -4.16 9.45 -8.96
C GLU A 25 -3.83 8.61 -7.73
N LEU A 26 -4.49 7.45 -7.58
CA LEU A 26 -4.22 6.51 -6.49
C LEU A 26 -2.76 6.05 -6.50
N LYS A 27 -2.21 5.73 -7.67
CA LYS A 27 -0.79 5.35 -7.82
C LYS A 27 0.15 6.48 -7.41
N LYS A 28 -0.12 7.72 -7.83
CA LYS A 28 0.70 8.91 -7.46
C LYS A 28 0.66 9.18 -5.95
N SER A 29 -0.53 9.15 -5.35
CA SER A 29 -0.70 9.39 -3.92
C SER A 29 -0.06 8.30 -3.07
N LEU A 30 -0.20 7.03 -3.45
CA LEU A 30 0.52 5.92 -2.81
C LEU A 30 2.04 6.10 -2.94
N TYR A 31 2.55 6.46 -4.11
CA TYR A 31 3.98 6.71 -4.28
C TYR A 31 4.47 7.86 -3.39
N ALA A 32 3.75 8.97 -3.33
CA ALA A 32 4.12 10.13 -2.53
C ALA A 32 4.26 9.77 -1.04
N ILE A 33 3.33 8.97 -0.52
CA ILE A 33 3.34 8.55 0.89
C ILE A 33 4.41 7.48 1.13
N PHE A 34 4.46 6.43 0.30
CA PHE A 34 5.30 5.27 0.57
C PHE A 34 6.78 5.47 0.22
N SER A 35 7.11 6.44 -0.65
CA SER A 35 8.50 6.73 -1.03
C SER A 35 9.37 7.17 0.15
N GLN A 36 8.77 7.68 1.24
CA GLN A 36 9.49 8.04 2.46
C GLN A 36 10.13 6.83 3.17
N PHE A 37 9.59 5.62 2.98
CA PHE A 37 10.11 4.41 3.62
C PHE A 37 11.26 3.76 2.84
N GLY A 38 11.42 4.10 1.56
CA GLY A 38 12.50 3.61 0.71
C GLY A 38 12.15 3.60 -0.77
N GLN A 39 13.08 3.09 -1.58
CA GLN A 39 12.92 3.02 -3.03
C GLN A 39 11.80 2.05 -3.41
N ILE A 40 10.79 2.57 -4.11
CA ILE A 40 9.69 1.79 -4.69
C ILE A 40 10.07 1.36 -6.11
N LEU A 41 9.96 0.06 -6.40
CA LEU A 41 10.18 -0.50 -7.72
C LEU A 41 8.94 -0.36 -8.59
N ASP A 42 7.77 -0.71 -8.04
CA ASP A 42 6.50 -0.53 -8.73
C ASP A 42 5.32 -0.48 -7.74
N ILE A 43 4.19 0.05 -8.21
CA ILE A 43 2.92 0.04 -7.51
C ILE A 43 1.86 -0.53 -8.46
N LEU A 44 1.29 -1.66 -8.06
CA LEU A 44 0.23 -2.35 -8.79
C LEU A 44 -1.13 -1.92 -8.24
N VAL A 45 -1.90 -1.25 -9.09
CA VAL A 45 -3.29 -0.84 -8.81
C VAL A 45 -4.15 -1.29 -9.99
N SER A 46 -5.30 -1.90 -9.70
CA SER A 46 -6.28 -2.25 -10.71
C SER A 46 -7.68 -1.86 -10.26
N ARG A 47 -8.50 -1.45 -11.23
CA ARG A 47 -9.90 -1.03 -11.03
C ARG A 47 -10.89 -2.14 -11.42
N SER A 48 -10.40 -3.34 -11.72
CA SER A 48 -11.26 -4.50 -11.99
C SER A 48 -12.07 -4.85 -10.73
N LEU A 49 -13.22 -5.51 -10.91
CA LEU A 49 -14.11 -5.86 -9.79
C LEU A 49 -13.40 -6.62 -8.67
N ARG A 50 -12.40 -7.45 -9.02
CA ARG A 50 -11.61 -8.24 -8.07
C ARG A 50 -10.54 -7.43 -7.33
N MET A 51 -10.04 -6.35 -7.92
CA MET A 51 -8.86 -5.61 -7.43
C MET A 51 -9.17 -4.18 -6.98
N ARG A 52 -10.39 -3.69 -7.20
CA ARG A 52 -10.80 -2.37 -6.72
C ARG A 52 -10.62 -2.28 -5.20
N GLY A 53 -10.16 -1.13 -4.72
CA GLY A 53 -9.89 -0.90 -3.30
C GLY A 53 -8.62 -1.59 -2.78
N GLN A 54 -7.78 -2.13 -3.67
CA GLN A 54 -6.55 -2.84 -3.32
C GLN A 54 -5.36 -2.31 -4.09
N ALA A 55 -4.18 -2.37 -3.47
CA ALA A 55 -2.91 -2.04 -4.11
C ALA A 55 -1.78 -2.93 -3.57
N PHE A 56 -0.75 -3.11 -4.40
CA PHE A 56 0.52 -3.69 -3.98
C PHE A 56 1.62 -2.66 -4.20
N VAL A 57 2.42 -2.41 -3.17
CA VAL A 57 3.62 -1.55 -3.26
C VAL A 57 4.83 -2.44 -3.12
N ILE A 58 5.69 -2.42 -4.14
CA ILE A 58 6.89 -3.26 -4.22
C ILE A 58 8.09 -2.38 -3.90
N PHE A 59 8.74 -2.64 -2.77
CA PHE A 59 9.97 -1.97 -2.38
C PHE A 59 11.20 -2.71 -2.88
N LYS A 60 12.29 -1.97 -3.05
CA LYS A 60 13.61 -2.58 -3.30
C LYS A 60 14.11 -3.34 -2.08
N GLU A 61 13.95 -2.77 -0.89
CA GLU A 61 14.43 -3.32 0.37
C GLU A 61 13.29 -3.90 1.22
N MET A 62 13.51 -5.05 1.84
CA MET A 62 12.53 -5.71 2.71
C MET A 62 12.31 -4.96 4.03
N SER A 63 13.34 -4.25 4.51
CA SER A 63 13.26 -3.38 5.68
C SER A 63 12.31 -2.20 5.45
N SER A 64 12.35 -1.59 4.25
CA SER A 64 11.43 -0.52 3.84
C SER A 64 9.98 -0.98 3.88
N ALA A 65 9.69 -2.17 3.32
CA ALA A 65 8.36 -2.75 3.33
C ALA A 65 7.86 -3.03 4.76
N THR A 66 8.72 -3.56 5.62
CA THR A 66 8.39 -3.86 7.03
C THR A 66 8.10 -2.57 7.82
N ASN A 67 8.91 -1.52 7.61
CA ASN A 67 8.71 -0.22 8.25
C ASN A 67 7.43 0.47 7.76
N ALA A 68 7.18 0.43 6.45
CA ALA A 68 5.96 0.96 5.84
C ALA A 68 4.72 0.28 6.41
N LEU A 69 4.71 -1.05 6.50
CA LEU A 69 3.58 -1.81 7.02
C LEU A 69 3.26 -1.45 8.47
N ARG A 70 4.28 -1.31 9.32
CA ARG A 70 4.09 -0.93 10.74
C ARG A 70 3.64 0.52 10.92
N SER A 71 4.16 1.43 10.09
CA SER A 71 3.91 2.87 10.24
C SER A 71 2.59 3.31 9.63
N MET A 72 2.13 2.62 8.58
CA MET A 72 0.96 3.02 7.78
C MET A 72 -0.31 2.24 8.11
N GLN A 73 -0.25 1.30 9.05
CA GLN A 73 -1.40 0.51 9.48
C GLN A 73 -2.48 1.42 10.07
N GLY A 74 -3.66 1.46 9.45
CA GLY A 74 -4.79 2.28 9.87
C GLY A 74 -4.66 3.76 9.51
N PHE A 75 -3.67 4.13 8.68
CA PHE A 75 -3.48 5.53 8.28
C PHE A 75 -4.70 6.04 7.48
N PRO A 76 -5.27 7.21 7.83
CA PRO A 76 -6.38 7.79 7.08
C PRO A 76 -5.95 8.22 5.67
N PHE A 77 -6.52 7.59 4.65
CA PHE A 77 -6.20 7.84 3.25
C PHE A 77 -7.49 7.91 2.42
N TYR A 78 -7.78 9.09 1.86
CA TYR A 78 -9.04 9.39 1.16
C TYR A 78 -10.29 8.96 1.96
N ASP A 79 -10.38 9.43 3.20
CA ASP A 79 -11.48 9.17 4.15
C ASP A 79 -11.66 7.69 4.54
N LYS A 80 -10.67 6.84 4.27
CA LYS A 80 -10.67 5.43 4.69
C LYS A 80 -9.35 5.06 5.38
N PRO A 81 -9.37 4.30 6.49
CA PRO A 81 -8.16 3.75 7.08
C PRO A 81 -7.63 2.62 6.19
N MET A 82 -6.36 2.70 5.79
CA MET A 82 -5.71 1.68 4.95
C MET A 82 -4.87 0.68 5.73
#